data_AF-A0A5B8B6J2-F1
#
_entry.id   AF-A0A5B8B6J2-F1
#
_cell.length_a   1.000
_cell.length_b   1.000
_cell.length_c   1.000
_cell.angle_alpha   90.00
_cell.angle_beta   90.00
_cell.angle_gamma   90.00
#
_symmetry.space_group_name_H-M   'P 1'
#
loop_
_entity.id
_entity.type
_entity.pdbx_description
1 polymer ?
#
loop_
_entity_poly.entity_id
_entity_poly.type
_entity_poly.pdbx_seq_one_letter_code
_entity_poly.pdbx_strand_id
1 'polypeptide(L)'
;MTEASKQTATRDGGRMFTPAPEAKAQATRSRIIALVLWAAAIILELVAIFWLLRPSFDELAAAHGFPQWRWYTLLGFIAVIGVLAIIGSMLWKKANHLDPATRSQPVKFFIQNQLGAFISLLAFLPLIVLIFMNKDMDAKQKNIAGAAGIIVALAATILGVDFKPLSQEQAAVESQVVTHLVGQDLVWWSDGGKVVHLCEGVSDLKNAKTQISSGPIADAFAKGKEGITLELASELNQCGLPVPANLTEIEQWVRSARGL
;
A
#
# COMPACT_ATOMS: atom_id res chain seq x y z
N MET A 1 -5.35 18.56 -53.59
CA MET A 1 -5.11 17.22 -53.02
C MET A 1 -4.03 17.39 -51.97
N THR A 2 -4.41 17.12 -50.74
CA THR A 2 -3.75 17.46 -49.48
C THR A 2 -2.61 16.48 -49.17
N GLU A 3 -1.36 16.96 -49.15
CA GLU A 3 -0.30 16.31 -48.37
C GLU A 3 -0.36 16.88 -46.95
N ALA A 4 -1.29 16.37 -46.15
CA ALA A 4 -1.38 16.65 -44.73
C ALA A 4 -0.70 15.52 -43.95
N SER A 5 0.41 15.88 -43.32
CA SER A 5 0.91 15.36 -42.04
C SER A 5 0.85 13.84 -41.83
N LYS A 6 1.94 13.18 -42.24
CA LYS A 6 2.37 11.92 -41.62
C LYS A 6 3.16 12.24 -40.34
N GLN A 7 2.55 12.97 -39.39
CA GLN A 7 2.99 12.96 -38.00
C GLN A 7 2.51 11.65 -37.39
N THR A 8 3.31 10.61 -37.61
CA THR A 8 3.37 9.48 -36.72
C THR A 8 3.44 10.01 -35.31
N ALA A 9 2.45 9.66 -34.49
CA ALA A 9 2.41 9.93 -33.07
C ALA A 9 3.74 9.47 -32.44
N THR A 10 4.69 10.40 -32.31
CA THR A 10 5.77 10.28 -31.35
C THR A 10 5.11 10.18 -29.99
N ARG A 11 5.09 8.96 -29.45
CA ARG A 11 4.85 8.66 -28.04
C ARG A 11 5.60 9.72 -27.22
N ASP A 12 4.87 10.63 -26.61
CA ASP A 12 5.42 11.65 -25.73
C ASP A 12 5.78 10.98 -24.40
N GLY A 13 6.84 10.17 -24.41
CA GLY A 13 7.55 9.79 -23.21
C GLY A 13 8.28 11.03 -22.71
N GLY A 14 7.64 11.85 -21.87
CA GLY A 14 8.23 13.16 -21.58
C GLY A 14 7.77 13.93 -20.35
N ARG A 15 6.73 13.50 -19.63
CA ARG A 15 6.44 14.08 -18.30
C ARG A 15 6.44 12.97 -17.26
N MET A 16 7.64 12.69 -16.73
CA MET A 16 7.74 11.89 -15.51
C MET A 16 7.04 12.66 -14.39
N PHE A 17 5.99 12.07 -13.81
CA PHE A 17 5.33 12.64 -12.65
C PHE A 17 6.37 12.91 -11.56
N THR A 18 6.51 14.16 -11.17
CA THR A 18 7.39 14.56 -10.07
C THR A 18 6.52 15.01 -8.92
N PRO A 19 6.59 14.34 -7.75
CA PRO A 19 5.78 14.73 -6.61
C PRO A 19 6.17 16.12 -6.12
N ALA A 20 5.20 16.86 -5.60
CA ALA A 20 5.44 18.14 -4.95
C ALA A 20 6.46 17.99 -3.80
N PRO A 21 7.27 19.03 -3.50
CA PRO A 21 8.27 18.96 -2.44
C PRO A 21 7.70 18.54 -1.09
N GLU A 22 6.49 19.02 -0.76
CA GLU A 22 5.78 18.66 0.48
C GLU A 22 5.37 17.18 0.52
N ALA A 23 4.81 16.66 -0.58
CA ALA A 23 4.46 15.24 -0.71
C ALA A 23 5.69 14.34 -0.58
N LYS A 24 6.82 14.73 -1.20
CA LYS A 24 8.09 14.01 -1.10
C LYS A 24 8.66 14.02 0.33
N ALA A 25 8.59 15.16 1.03
CA ALA A 25 9.02 15.27 2.42
C ALA A 25 8.16 14.38 3.33
N GLN A 26 6.83 14.40 3.13
CA GLN A 26 5.90 13.54 3.87
C GLN A 26 6.16 12.05 3.60
N ALA A 27 6.35 11.66 2.33
CA ALA A 27 6.69 10.29 1.96
C ALA A 27 7.97 9.81 2.65
N THR A 28 9.01 10.64 2.65
CA THR A 28 10.29 10.35 3.31
C THR A 28 10.11 10.14 4.81
N ARG A 29 9.37 11.03 5.48
CA ARG A 29 9.06 10.88 6.91
C ARG A 29 8.31 9.59 7.20
N SER A 30 7.28 9.27 6.40
CA SER A 30 6.51 8.03 6.55
C SER A 30 7.36 6.78 6.36
N ARG A 31 8.28 6.76 5.38
CA ARG A 31 9.24 5.66 5.18
C ARG A 31 10.16 5.48 6.38
N ILE A 32 10.70 6.57 6.93
CA ILE A 32 11.58 6.51 8.11
C ILE A 32 10.82 5.92 9.30
N ILE A 33 9.61 6.41 9.58
CA ILE A 33 8.79 5.88 10.69
C ILE A 33 8.48 4.39 10.46
N ALA A 34 8.11 4.00 9.24
CA ALA A 34 7.87 2.60 8.89
C ALA A 34 9.11 1.72 9.15
N LEU A 35 10.29 2.15 8.70
CA LEU A 35 11.56 1.44 8.93
C LEU A 35 11.88 1.31 10.43
N VAL A 36 11.62 2.35 11.23
CA VAL A 36 11.81 2.31 12.69
C VAL A 36 10.85 1.31 13.35
N LEU A 37 9.57 1.30 12.96
CA LEU A 37 8.59 0.34 13.49
C LEU A 37 8.96 -1.10 13.14
N TRP A 38 9.42 -1.34 11.92
CA TRP A 38 9.91 -2.66 11.50
C TRP A 38 11.19 -3.06 12.21
N ALA A 39 12.15 -2.15 12.40
CA ALA A 39 13.33 -2.43 13.20
C ALA A 39 12.96 -2.79 14.65
N ALA A 40 12.02 -2.07 15.25
CA ALA A 40 11.51 -2.38 16.59
C ALA A 40 10.83 -3.77 16.64
N ALA A 41 10.05 -4.13 15.61
CA ALA A 41 9.45 -5.45 15.48
C ALA A 41 10.50 -6.57 15.42
N ILE A 42 11.54 -6.40 14.59
CA ILE A 42 12.66 -7.35 14.49
C ILE A 42 13.43 -7.43 15.81
N ILE A 43 13.69 -6.31 16.49
CA ILE A 43 14.36 -6.33 17.80
C ILE A 43 13.53 -7.13 18.83
N LEU A 44 12.21 -6.91 18.88
CA LEU A 44 11.33 -7.70 19.75
C LEU A 44 11.33 -9.18 19.39
N GLU A 45 11.38 -9.52 18.10
CA GLU A 45 11.53 -10.89 17.63
C GLU A 45 12.84 -11.52 18.13
N LEU A 46 13.96 -10.80 18.01
CA LEU A 46 15.26 -11.27 18.49
C LEU A 46 15.24 -11.47 20.02
N VAL A 47 14.62 -10.57 20.78
CA VAL A 47 14.44 -10.74 22.24
C VAL A 47 13.56 -11.96 22.53
N ALA A 48 12.50 -12.19 21.76
CA ALA A 48 11.67 -13.39 21.88
C ALA A 48 12.52 -14.66 21.70
N ILE A 49 13.33 -14.70 20.65
CA ILE A 49 14.11 -15.87 20.25
C ILE A 49 15.27 -16.16 21.20
N PHE A 50 16.06 -15.14 21.53
CA PHE A 50 17.31 -15.32 22.26
C PHE A 50 17.14 -15.26 23.78
N TRP A 51 16.09 -14.63 24.27
CA TRP A 51 15.85 -14.49 25.71
C TRP A 51 14.57 -15.21 26.15
N LEU A 52 13.42 -14.90 25.53
CA LEU A 52 12.13 -15.38 26.02
C LEU A 52 11.94 -16.90 25.85
N LEU A 53 12.29 -17.43 24.68
CA LEU A 53 12.21 -18.87 24.36
C LEU A 53 13.29 -19.71 25.04
N ARG A 54 14.22 -19.10 25.79
CA ARG A 54 15.35 -19.76 26.46
C ARG A 54 15.31 -19.57 27.98
N PRO A 55 14.35 -20.18 28.69
CA PRO A 55 14.37 -20.20 30.15
C PRO A 55 15.63 -20.90 30.68
N SER A 56 16.09 -20.49 31.86
CA SER A 56 17.20 -21.15 32.53
C SER A 56 16.77 -22.52 33.06
N PHE A 57 17.74 -23.40 33.35
CA PHE A 57 17.46 -24.72 33.91
C PHE A 57 16.70 -24.62 35.24
N ASP A 58 17.11 -23.73 36.14
CA ASP A 58 16.49 -23.55 37.45
C ASP A 58 15.02 -23.10 37.31
N GLU A 59 14.74 -22.24 36.33
CA GLU A 59 13.39 -21.77 36.03
C GLU A 59 12.51 -22.90 35.47
N LEU A 60 13.04 -23.72 34.58
CA LEU A 60 12.35 -24.90 34.04
C LEU A 60 12.05 -25.94 35.13
N ALA A 61 13.00 -26.19 36.03
CA ALA A 61 12.85 -27.12 37.13
C ALA A 61 11.77 -26.63 38.12
N ALA A 62 11.78 -25.34 38.47
CA ALA A 62 10.76 -24.75 39.35
C ALA A 62 9.36 -24.77 38.72
N ALA A 63 9.25 -24.46 37.43
CA ALA A 63 7.98 -24.40 36.71
C ALA A 63 7.47 -25.77 36.22
N HIS A 64 8.25 -26.84 36.38
CA HIS A 64 7.97 -28.17 35.81
C HIS A 64 7.72 -28.13 34.29
N GLY A 65 8.48 -27.31 33.56
CA GLY A 65 8.33 -27.09 32.11
C GLY A 65 8.45 -25.63 31.72
N PHE A 66 7.98 -25.27 30.51
CA PHE A 66 8.04 -23.89 30.04
C PHE A 66 7.21 -22.94 30.94
N PRO A 67 7.83 -21.90 31.53
CA PRO A 67 7.15 -21.01 32.48
C PRO A 67 5.93 -20.30 31.88
N GLN A 68 4.81 -20.30 32.60
CA GLN A 68 3.55 -19.71 32.12
C GLN A 68 3.67 -18.22 31.82
N TRP A 69 4.40 -17.45 32.64
CA TRP A 69 4.57 -16.01 32.43
C TRP A 69 5.29 -15.73 31.10
N ARG A 70 6.35 -16.48 30.77
CA ARG A 70 7.05 -16.37 29.48
C ARG A 70 6.13 -16.68 28.31
N TRP A 71 5.20 -17.62 28.49
CA TRP A 71 4.26 -18.00 27.45
C TRP A 71 3.24 -16.89 27.18
N TYR A 72 2.69 -16.26 28.22
CA TYR A 72 1.84 -15.09 28.05
C TYR A 72 2.59 -13.90 27.45
N THR A 73 3.84 -13.67 27.87
CA THR A 73 4.71 -12.64 27.26
C THR A 73 4.94 -12.92 25.78
N LEU A 74 5.12 -14.18 25.38
CA LEU A 74 5.30 -14.56 23.98
C LEU A 74 4.09 -14.21 23.13
N LEU A 75 2.88 -14.51 23.61
CA LEU A 75 1.65 -14.10 22.94
C LEU A 75 1.53 -12.58 22.84
N GLY A 76 1.91 -11.86 23.90
CA GLY A 76 2.01 -10.40 23.89
C GLY A 76 2.98 -9.89 22.83
N PHE A 77 4.15 -10.49 22.71
CA PHE A 77 5.17 -10.13 21.71
C PHE A 77 4.67 -10.39 20.29
N ILE A 78 4.04 -11.54 20.03
CA ILE A 78 3.42 -11.85 18.73
C ILE A 78 2.40 -10.76 18.35
N ALA A 79 1.53 -10.37 19.27
CA ALA A 79 0.54 -9.32 19.02
C ALA A 79 1.20 -7.96 18.73
N VAL A 80 2.17 -7.54 19.56
CA VAL A 80 2.86 -6.25 19.41
C VAL A 80 3.67 -6.20 18.12
N ILE A 81 4.43 -7.25 17.79
CA ILE A 81 5.19 -7.37 16.53
C ILE A 81 4.24 -7.24 15.33
N GLY A 82 3.07 -7.89 15.40
CA GLY A 82 2.05 -7.82 14.36
C GLY A 82 1.52 -6.40 14.14
N VAL A 83 1.17 -5.71 15.22
CA VAL A 83 0.70 -4.32 15.16
C VAL A 83 1.78 -3.41 14.57
N LEU A 84 3.03 -3.52 15.01
CA LEU A 84 4.15 -2.73 14.49
C LEU A 84 4.38 -2.99 12.99
N ALA A 85 4.36 -4.27 12.57
CA ALA A 85 4.53 -4.67 11.18
C ALA A 85 3.42 -4.13 10.27
N ILE A 86 2.16 -4.21 10.72
CA ILE A 86 0.99 -3.69 9.99
C ILE A 86 1.05 -2.17 9.88
N ILE A 87 1.26 -1.45 10.99
CA ILE A 87 1.32 0.02 10.97
C ILE A 87 2.48 0.50 10.09
N GLY A 88 3.66 -0.13 10.22
CA GLY A 88 4.81 0.17 9.36
C GLY A 88 4.46 -0.01 7.87
N SER A 89 3.80 -1.11 7.52
CA SER A 89 3.38 -1.39 6.15
C SER A 89 2.32 -0.42 5.63
N MET A 90 1.36 0.00 6.47
CA MET A 90 0.38 1.02 6.10
C MET A 90 1.04 2.37 5.81
N LEU A 91 2.01 2.78 6.64
CA LEU A 91 2.78 4.00 6.43
C LEU A 91 3.65 3.93 5.17
N TRP A 92 4.24 2.76 4.90
CA TRP A 92 5.02 2.53 3.69
C TRP A 92 4.16 2.64 2.42
N LYS A 93 2.97 2.01 2.40
CA LYS A 93 2.01 2.15 1.30
C LYS A 93 1.57 3.59 1.10
N LYS A 94 1.28 4.31 2.19
CA LYS A 94 0.96 5.74 2.11
C LYS A 94 2.10 6.55 1.50
N ALA A 95 3.35 6.26 1.86
CA ALA A 95 4.51 6.90 1.26
C ALA A 95 4.64 6.60 -0.25
N ASN A 96 4.29 5.40 -0.68
CA ASN A 96 4.28 5.03 -2.10
C ASN A 96 3.23 5.79 -2.92
N HIS A 97 2.10 6.15 -2.31
CA HIS A 97 1.10 6.98 -2.98
C HIS A 97 1.52 8.45 -3.10
N LEU A 98 2.30 8.94 -2.13
CA LEU A 98 2.86 10.30 -2.13
C LEU A 98 4.06 10.45 -3.08
N ASP A 99 4.88 9.42 -3.21
CA ASP A 99 6.09 9.38 -4.05
C ASP A 99 6.22 8.00 -4.71
N PRO A 100 5.43 7.75 -5.78
CA PRO A 100 5.38 6.45 -6.45
C PRO A 100 6.67 6.13 -7.20
N ALA A 101 6.96 4.83 -7.34
CA ALA A 101 8.05 4.35 -8.16
C ALA A 101 7.69 4.40 -9.66
N THR A 102 8.70 4.55 -10.50
CA THR A 102 8.57 4.38 -11.96
C THR A 102 8.52 2.90 -12.33
N ARG A 103 7.66 2.53 -13.29
CA ARG A 103 7.64 1.16 -13.85
C ARG A 103 8.85 0.86 -14.74
N SER A 104 9.56 1.89 -15.22
CA SER A 104 10.80 1.70 -15.99
C SER A 104 11.91 0.99 -15.19
N GLN A 105 11.84 1.03 -13.85
CA GLN A 105 12.77 0.33 -12.95
C GLN A 105 12.04 -0.80 -12.22
N PRO A 106 11.85 -1.98 -12.84
CA PRO A 106 10.99 -3.03 -12.32
C PRO A 106 11.43 -3.56 -10.95
N VAL A 107 12.74 -3.65 -10.69
CA VAL A 107 13.27 -4.10 -9.40
C VAL A 107 12.93 -3.12 -8.28
N LYS A 108 13.16 -1.82 -8.50
CA LYS A 108 12.83 -0.77 -7.54
C LYS A 108 11.32 -0.71 -7.31
N PHE A 109 10.53 -0.78 -8.38
CA PHE A 109 9.08 -0.81 -8.33
C PHE A 109 8.58 -2.02 -7.52
N PHE A 110 9.13 -3.21 -7.75
CA PHE A 110 8.77 -4.41 -7.01
C PHE A 110 9.11 -4.30 -5.52
N ILE A 111 10.36 -3.98 -5.19
CA ILE A 111 10.81 -3.88 -3.79
C ILE A 111 9.98 -2.84 -3.06
N GLN A 112 9.84 -1.64 -3.63
CA GLN A 112 9.09 -0.55 -2.99
C GLN A 112 7.63 -0.93 -2.71
N ASN A 113 6.97 -1.69 -3.58
CA ASN A 113 5.56 -2.03 -3.40
C ASN A 113 5.32 -3.31 -2.58
N GLN A 114 6.32 -4.19 -2.46
CA GLN A 114 6.19 -5.47 -1.74
C GLN A 114 6.98 -5.54 -0.43
N LEU A 115 7.78 -4.50 -0.11
CA LEU A 115 8.65 -4.51 1.07
C LEU A 115 7.91 -4.80 2.38
N GLY A 116 6.72 -4.22 2.58
CA GLY A 116 5.95 -4.43 3.80
C GLY A 116 5.55 -5.89 4.03
N ALA A 117 5.17 -6.60 2.96
CA ALA A 117 4.88 -8.03 3.01
C ALA A 117 6.13 -8.86 3.35
N PHE A 118 7.26 -8.58 2.70
CA PHE A 118 8.52 -9.29 2.96
C PHE A 118 9.02 -9.11 4.39
N ILE A 119 9.01 -7.87 4.89
CA ILE A 119 9.46 -7.58 6.25
C ILE A 119 8.53 -8.21 7.29
N SER A 120 7.21 -8.26 7.03
CA SER A 120 6.27 -8.95 7.89
C SER A 120 6.56 -10.46 7.96
N LEU A 121 6.85 -11.10 6.83
CA LEU A 121 7.25 -12.51 6.82
C LEU A 121 8.55 -12.75 7.59
N LEU A 122 9.54 -11.86 7.38
CA LEU A 122 10.84 -11.92 8.06
C LEU A 122 10.71 -11.80 9.57
N ALA A 123 9.80 -10.96 10.08
CA ALA A 123 9.58 -10.71 11.50
C ALA A 123 8.85 -11.85 12.24
N PHE A 124 8.28 -12.81 11.52
CA PHE A 124 7.46 -13.88 12.12
C PHE A 124 7.97 -15.28 11.81
N LEU A 125 8.51 -15.53 10.62
CA LEU A 125 8.86 -16.88 10.18
C LEU A 125 9.92 -17.53 11.10
N PRO A 126 11.05 -16.87 11.44
CA PRO A 126 12.02 -17.45 12.37
C PRO A 126 11.42 -17.75 13.75
N LEU A 127 10.65 -16.81 14.31
CA LEU A 127 9.98 -17.00 15.59
C LEU A 127 9.01 -18.20 15.58
N ILE A 128 8.15 -18.30 14.55
CA ILE A 128 7.18 -19.40 14.41
C ILE A 128 7.89 -20.75 14.34
N VAL A 129 8.95 -20.86 13.53
CA VAL A 129 9.74 -22.08 13.40
C VAL A 129 10.32 -22.48 14.77
N LEU A 130 10.90 -21.52 15.49
CA LEU A 130 11.50 -21.77 16.79
C LEU A 130 10.49 -22.10 17.89
N ILE A 131 9.25 -21.60 17.81
CA ILE A 131 8.17 -22.03 18.71
C ILE A 131 7.91 -23.53 18.53
N PHE A 132 7.73 -24.00 17.30
CA PHE A 132 7.46 -25.42 17.05
C PHE A 132 8.66 -26.33 17.40
N MET A 133 9.88 -25.83 17.20
CA MET A 133 11.12 -26.55 17.56
C MET A 133 11.49 -26.47 19.05
N ASN A 134 10.79 -25.67 19.87
CA ASN A 134 11.17 -25.49 21.27
C ASN A 134 10.93 -26.77 22.09
N LYS A 135 11.97 -27.42 22.60
CA LYS A 135 11.83 -28.69 23.34
C LYS A 135 11.19 -28.55 24.74
N ASP A 136 11.20 -27.34 25.30
CA ASP A 136 10.78 -27.10 26.68
C ASP A 136 9.28 -26.78 26.79
N MET A 137 8.64 -26.40 25.67
CA MET A 137 7.19 -26.20 25.58
C MET A 137 6.44 -27.52 25.36
N ASP A 138 5.25 -27.62 25.96
CA ASP A 138 4.32 -28.72 25.66
C ASP A 138 3.58 -28.53 24.31
N ALA A 139 2.88 -29.57 23.86
CA ALA A 139 2.17 -29.55 22.57
C ALA A 139 1.08 -28.46 22.50
N LYS A 140 0.36 -28.21 23.60
CA LYS A 140 -0.70 -27.20 23.66
C LYS A 140 -0.12 -25.80 23.55
N GLN A 141 0.96 -25.52 24.27
CA GLN A 141 1.66 -24.24 24.25
C GLN A 141 2.20 -23.91 22.85
N LYS A 142 2.84 -24.87 22.19
CA LYS A 142 3.35 -24.73 20.81
C LYS A 142 2.22 -24.49 19.82
N ASN A 143 1.17 -25.31 19.88
CA ASN A 143 0.07 -25.21 18.93
C ASN A 143 -0.64 -23.87 19.03
N ILE A 144 -0.89 -23.37 20.25
CA ILE A 144 -1.53 -22.07 20.43
C ILE A 144 -0.62 -20.92 20.00
N ALA A 145 0.63 -20.87 20.48
CA ALA A 145 1.54 -19.77 20.17
C ALA A 145 1.94 -19.77 18.68
N GLY A 146 2.22 -20.95 18.11
CA GLY A 146 2.53 -21.12 16.70
C GLY A 146 1.35 -20.75 15.81
N ALA A 147 0.12 -21.19 16.14
CA ALA A 147 -1.07 -20.79 15.38
C ALA A 147 -1.35 -19.28 15.48
N ALA A 148 -1.21 -18.68 16.67
CA ALA A 148 -1.33 -17.24 16.83
C ALA A 148 -0.30 -16.49 15.97
N GLY A 149 0.96 -16.94 15.98
CA GLY A 149 2.01 -16.40 15.12
C GLY A 149 1.66 -16.48 13.63
N ILE A 150 1.18 -17.63 13.15
CA ILE A 150 0.77 -17.82 11.74
C ILE A 150 -0.38 -16.89 11.37
N ILE A 151 -1.42 -16.79 12.19
CA ILE A 151 -2.59 -15.92 11.91
C ILE A 151 -2.14 -14.46 11.80
N VAL A 152 -1.33 -13.99 12.74
CA VAL A 152 -0.82 -12.62 12.74
C VAL A 152 0.12 -12.39 11.55
N ALA A 153 1.01 -13.33 11.23
CA ALA A 153 1.91 -13.23 10.10
C ALA A 153 1.16 -13.14 8.77
N LEU A 154 0.11 -13.96 8.58
CA LEU A 154 -0.74 -13.90 7.38
C LEU A 154 -1.48 -12.58 7.29
N ALA A 155 -2.09 -12.12 8.39
CA ALA A 155 -2.76 -10.83 8.42
C ALA A 155 -1.80 -9.67 8.10
N ALA A 156 -0.62 -9.65 8.73
CA ALA A 156 0.40 -8.64 8.48
C ALA A 156 0.92 -8.66 7.04
N THR A 157 1.17 -9.85 6.49
CA THR A 157 1.61 -10.02 5.11
C THR A 157 0.56 -9.53 4.12
N ILE A 158 -0.70 -9.97 4.25
CA ILE A 158 -1.80 -9.56 3.35
C ILE A 158 -2.02 -8.05 3.42
N LEU A 159 -2.03 -7.47 4.63
CA LEU A 159 -2.15 -6.02 4.80
C LEU A 159 -0.90 -5.26 4.32
N GLY A 160 0.25 -5.92 4.27
CA GLY A 160 1.51 -5.35 3.81
C GLY A 160 1.69 -5.35 2.29
N VAL A 161 0.94 -6.17 1.56
CA VAL A 161 0.95 -6.19 0.08
C VAL A 161 0.26 -4.93 -0.45
N ASP A 162 0.90 -4.27 -1.42
CA ASP A 162 0.26 -3.28 -2.28
C ASP A 162 -0.21 -3.96 -3.57
N PHE A 163 -1.50 -4.31 -3.62
CA PHE A 163 -2.11 -5.00 -4.76
C PHE A 163 -2.36 -4.09 -5.96
N LYS A 164 -2.41 -2.77 -5.75
CA LYS A 164 -2.67 -1.78 -6.79
C LYS A 164 -1.64 -0.65 -6.68
N PRO A 165 -0.36 -0.96 -6.94
CA PRO A 165 0.71 0.01 -6.74
C PRO A 165 0.60 1.15 -7.76
N LEU A 166 0.51 2.38 -7.24
CA LEU A 166 0.57 3.58 -8.05
C LEU A 166 1.97 3.73 -8.69
N SER A 167 1.99 4.10 -9.96
CA SER A 167 3.23 4.39 -10.69
C SER A 167 3.29 5.84 -11.15
N GLN A 168 4.50 6.35 -11.38
CA GLN A 168 4.69 7.70 -11.94
C GLN A 168 4.06 7.84 -13.32
N GLU A 169 4.12 6.78 -14.14
CA GLU A 169 3.52 6.74 -15.46
C GLU A 169 1.99 6.85 -15.36
N GLN A 170 1.36 6.11 -14.44
CA GLN A 170 -0.08 6.23 -14.21
C GLN A 170 -0.48 7.64 -13.78
N ALA A 171 0.23 8.21 -12.80
CA ALA A 171 -0.08 9.56 -12.31
C ALA A 171 0.05 10.62 -13.40
N ALA A 172 1.07 10.51 -14.26
CA ALA A 172 1.27 11.40 -15.39
C ALA A 172 0.17 11.24 -16.46
N VAL A 173 -0.16 10.00 -16.83
CA VAL A 173 -1.21 9.70 -17.82
C VAL A 173 -2.54 10.26 -17.37
N GLU A 174 -2.95 9.98 -16.13
CA GLU A 174 -4.28 10.38 -15.68
C GLU A 174 -4.40 11.90 -15.47
N SER A 175 -3.35 12.59 -15.03
CA SER A 175 -3.32 14.07 -15.00
C SER A 175 -3.48 14.67 -16.41
N GLN A 176 -2.85 14.07 -17.42
CA GLN A 176 -3.01 14.49 -18.82
C GLN A 176 -4.43 14.25 -19.32
N VAL A 177 -5.02 13.09 -19.01
CA VAL A 177 -6.41 12.76 -19.40
C VAL A 177 -7.40 13.73 -18.76
N VAL A 178 -7.27 14.00 -17.46
CA VAL A 178 -8.12 14.98 -16.75
C VAL A 178 -7.98 16.36 -17.39
N THR A 179 -6.75 16.83 -17.59
CA THR A 179 -6.51 18.14 -18.22
C THR A 179 -7.10 18.21 -19.63
N HIS A 180 -7.04 17.13 -20.39
CA HIS A 180 -7.60 17.07 -21.74
C HIS A 180 -9.14 17.10 -21.75
N LEU A 181 -9.79 16.39 -20.83
CA LEU A 181 -11.25 16.26 -20.77
C LEU A 181 -11.93 17.45 -20.08
N VAL A 182 -11.32 18.00 -19.03
CA VAL A 182 -11.89 19.05 -18.18
C VAL A 182 -11.32 20.44 -18.52
N GLY A 183 -10.16 20.50 -19.18
CA GLY A 183 -9.43 21.73 -19.49
C GLY A 183 -8.44 22.17 -18.41
N GLN A 184 -8.47 21.51 -17.24
CA GLN A 184 -7.57 21.75 -16.11
C GLN A 184 -7.40 20.46 -15.30
N ASP A 185 -6.28 20.31 -14.59
CA ASP A 185 -6.07 19.18 -13.65
C ASP A 185 -6.87 19.41 -12.37
N LEU A 186 -8.20 19.21 -12.45
CA LEU A 186 -9.12 19.28 -11.32
C LEU A 186 -10.02 18.05 -11.32
N VAL A 187 -10.00 17.33 -10.22
CA VAL A 187 -10.87 16.18 -9.97
C VAL A 187 -11.57 16.32 -8.62
N TRP A 188 -12.61 15.53 -8.43
CA TRP A 188 -13.43 15.49 -7.23
C TRP A 188 -13.45 14.08 -6.65
N TRP A 189 -13.39 13.96 -5.32
CA TRP A 189 -13.44 12.66 -4.65
C TRP A 189 -14.08 12.76 -3.28
N SER A 190 -14.71 11.66 -2.86
CA SER A 190 -15.15 11.49 -1.47
C SER A 190 -14.07 10.75 -0.68
N ASP A 191 -13.91 11.05 0.61
CA ASP A 191 -12.90 10.38 1.45
C ASP A 191 -13.09 8.85 1.50
N GLY A 192 -14.34 8.37 1.51
CA GLY A 192 -14.65 6.93 1.47
C GLY A 192 -14.55 6.28 0.08
N GLY A 193 -14.46 7.06 -1.00
CA GLY A 193 -14.38 6.55 -2.37
C GLY A 193 -13.01 6.02 -2.76
N LYS A 194 -12.95 5.15 -3.78
CA LYS A 194 -11.69 4.63 -4.36
C LYS A 194 -11.26 5.38 -5.61
N VAL A 195 -12.19 5.94 -6.36
CA VAL A 195 -11.93 6.64 -7.62
C VAL A 195 -12.14 8.14 -7.45
N VAL A 196 -11.69 8.90 -8.45
CA VAL A 196 -12.02 10.31 -8.61
C VAL A 196 -12.92 10.54 -9.81
N HIS A 197 -13.61 11.67 -9.77
CA HIS A 197 -14.64 12.08 -10.72
C HIS A 197 -14.25 13.40 -11.39
N LEU A 198 -14.71 13.62 -12.61
CA LEU A 198 -14.35 14.78 -13.42
C LEU A 198 -15.08 16.06 -12.98
N CYS A 199 -16.21 15.93 -12.28
CA CYS A 199 -16.94 17.06 -11.71
C CYS A 199 -17.63 16.67 -10.40
N GLU A 200 -18.00 17.66 -9.59
CA GLU A 200 -18.71 17.46 -8.32
C GLU A 200 -20.13 16.90 -8.51
N GLY A 201 -20.78 17.26 -9.62
CA GLY A 201 -22.21 17.03 -9.86
C GLY A 201 -22.61 15.61 -10.26
N VAL A 202 -21.69 14.65 -10.24
CA VAL A 202 -21.96 13.27 -10.63
C VAL A 202 -22.77 12.53 -9.56
N SER A 203 -23.56 11.54 -10.00
CA SER A 203 -24.43 10.72 -9.14
C SER A 203 -23.69 10.06 -7.96
N ASP A 204 -22.44 9.66 -8.19
CA ASP A 204 -21.62 8.93 -7.23
C ASP A 204 -21.17 9.80 -6.07
N LEU A 205 -21.01 11.11 -6.31
CA LEU A 205 -20.66 12.09 -5.27
C LEU A 205 -21.89 12.66 -4.57
N LYS A 206 -23.04 12.77 -5.25
CA LYS A 206 -24.28 13.28 -4.63
C LYS A 206 -24.74 12.48 -3.41
N ASN A 207 -24.47 11.17 -3.40
CA ASN A 207 -24.84 10.28 -2.31
C ASN A 207 -23.67 9.99 -1.34
N ALA A 208 -22.55 10.72 -1.46
CA ALA A 208 -21.40 10.51 -0.60
C ALA A 208 -21.75 10.88 0.85
N LYS A 209 -21.49 9.94 1.77
CA LYS A 209 -21.68 10.14 3.21
C LYS A 209 -20.45 10.74 3.89
N THR A 210 -19.37 10.90 3.15
CA THR A 210 -18.09 11.42 3.64
C THR A 210 -17.77 12.74 2.97
N GLN A 211 -16.86 13.52 3.56
CA GLN A 211 -16.40 14.78 2.98
C GLN A 211 -15.97 14.62 1.52
N ILE A 212 -16.45 15.54 0.69
CA ILE A 212 -16.04 15.69 -0.71
C ILE A 212 -14.91 16.71 -0.74
N SER A 213 -13.85 16.38 -1.47
CA SER A 213 -12.70 17.24 -1.70
C SER A 213 -12.44 17.36 -3.20
N SER A 214 -11.73 18.42 -3.59
CA SER A 214 -11.28 18.62 -4.96
C SER A 214 -9.86 19.16 -4.99
N GLY A 215 -9.22 18.99 -6.14
CA GLY A 215 -7.85 19.41 -6.39
C GLY A 215 -7.25 18.67 -7.59
N PRO A 216 -5.95 18.86 -7.85
CA PRO A 216 -5.21 18.08 -8.83
C PRO A 216 -5.31 16.58 -8.55
N ILE A 217 -5.27 15.76 -9.59
CA ILE A 217 -5.35 14.30 -9.41
C ILE A 217 -4.21 13.75 -8.54
N ALA A 218 -3.05 14.42 -8.56
CA ALA A 218 -1.91 14.12 -7.68
C ALA A 218 -2.28 14.14 -6.20
N ASP A 219 -3.12 15.09 -5.78
CA ASP A 219 -3.56 15.20 -4.38
C ASP A 219 -4.53 14.08 -4.04
N ALA A 220 -5.39 13.68 -4.98
CA ALA A 220 -6.25 12.53 -4.80
C ALA A 220 -5.44 11.23 -4.65
N PHE A 221 -4.41 11.02 -5.48
CA PHE A 221 -3.50 9.89 -5.34
C PHE A 221 -2.83 9.88 -3.96
N ALA A 222 -2.37 11.04 -3.47
CA ALA A 222 -1.81 11.19 -2.12
C ALA A 222 -2.80 10.82 -1.00
N LYS A 223 -4.12 10.88 -1.26
CA LYS A 223 -5.19 10.43 -0.37
C LYS A 223 -5.59 8.96 -0.56
N GLY A 224 -4.85 8.21 -1.38
CA GLY A 224 -5.07 6.78 -1.60
C GLY A 224 -6.16 6.47 -2.62
N LYS A 225 -6.51 7.42 -3.50
CA LYS A 225 -7.39 7.14 -4.64
C LYS A 225 -6.64 6.33 -5.69
N GLU A 226 -7.35 5.40 -6.32
CA GLU A 226 -6.82 4.49 -7.35
C GLU A 226 -6.71 5.17 -8.72
N GLY A 227 -7.41 6.30 -8.92
CA GLY A 227 -7.40 7.13 -10.13
C GLY A 227 -8.80 7.55 -10.59
N ILE A 228 -8.89 8.15 -11.78
CA ILE A 228 -10.17 8.51 -12.44
C ILE A 228 -11.11 7.32 -12.57
N THR A 229 -12.42 7.56 -12.54
CA THR A 229 -13.40 6.53 -12.87
C THR A 229 -13.19 5.99 -14.28
N LEU A 230 -13.46 4.70 -14.47
CA LEU A 230 -13.39 4.04 -15.77
C LEU A 230 -14.69 4.17 -16.57
N GLU A 231 -15.70 4.84 -16.01
CA GLU A 231 -17.00 5.12 -16.65
C GLU A 231 -17.00 6.53 -17.25
N LEU A 232 -15.96 6.89 -18.01
CA LEU A 232 -15.76 8.26 -18.49
C LEU A 232 -16.91 8.74 -19.38
N ALA A 233 -17.51 7.85 -20.19
CA ALA A 233 -18.65 8.23 -21.02
C ALA A 233 -19.86 8.72 -20.20
N SER A 234 -20.20 8.00 -19.13
CA SER A 234 -21.31 8.36 -18.23
C SER A 234 -21.00 9.67 -17.52
N GLU A 235 -19.78 9.81 -17.01
CA GLU A 235 -19.32 11.01 -16.31
C GLU A 235 -19.34 12.26 -17.19
N LEU A 236 -18.76 12.19 -18.39
CA LEU A 236 -18.72 13.33 -19.30
C LEU A 236 -20.14 13.84 -19.60
N ASN A 237 -21.09 12.92 -19.81
CA ASN A 237 -22.50 13.27 -20.00
C ASN A 237 -23.11 13.94 -18.75
N GLN A 238 -22.87 13.39 -17.56
CA GLN A 238 -23.38 13.97 -16.30
C GLN A 238 -22.77 15.34 -15.98
N CYS A 239 -21.51 15.53 -16.36
CA CYS A 239 -20.77 16.78 -16.18
C CYS A 239 -21.07 17.83 -17.27
N GLY A 240 -21.83 17.47 -18.32
CA GLY A 240 -22.06 18.34 -19.47
C GLY A 240 -20.78 18.64 -20.28
N LEU A 241 -19.79 17.76 -20.20
CA LEU A 241 -18.51 17.87 -20.91
C LEU A 241 -18.59 17.22 -22.29
N PRO A 242 -17.84 17.73 -23.29
CA PRO A 242 -17.82 17.14 -24.62
C PRO A 242 -17.26 15.71 -24.57
N VAL A 243 -17.95 14.78 -25.24
CA VAL A 243 -17.49 13.40 -25.39
C VAL A 243 -16.59 13.30 -26.62
N PRO A 244 -15.28 13.03 -26.46
CA PRO A 244 -14.37 12.93 -27.59
C PRO A 244 -14.63 11.66 -28.40
N ALA A 245 -14.40 11.71 -29.71
CA ALA A 245 -14.63 10.56 -30.60
C ALA A 245 -13.71 9.36 -30.29
N ASN A 246 -12.52 9.61 -29.73
CA ASN A 246 -11.55 8.60 -29.33
C ASN A 246 -11.66 8.22 -27.83
N LEU A 247 -12.81 8.40 -27.19
CA LEU A 247 -12.97 8.12 -25.76
C LEU A 247 -12.59 6.68 -25.38
N THR A 248 -12.95 5.70 -26.20
CA THR A 248 -12.61 4.28 -25.93
C THR A 248 -11.10 4.06 -25.91
N GLU A 249 -10.34 4.76 -26.76
CA GLU A 249 -8.88 4.69 -26.76
C GLU A 249 -8.30 5.35 -25.50
N ILE A 250 -8.88 6.46 -25.04
CA ILE A 250 -8.51 7.13 -23.80
C ILE A 250 -8.73 6.19 -22.60
N GLU A 251 -9.90 5.54 -22.51
CA GLU A 251 -10.19 4.57 -21.46
C GLU A 251 -9.22 3.38 -21.48
N GLN A 252 -8.91 2.85 -22.67
CA GLN A 252 -7.95 1.75 -22.82
C GLN A 252 -6.54 2.17 -22.40
N TRP A 253 -6.15 3.41 -22.71
CA TRP A 253 -4.85 3.95 -22.31
C TRP A 253 -4.75 4.10 -20.80
N VAL A 254 -5.80 4.61 -20.14
CA VAL A 254 -5.89 4.70 -18.67
C VAL A 254 -5.80 3.31 -18.03
N ARG A 255 -6.53 2.33 -18.55
CA ARG A 255 -6.48 0.93 -18.08
C ARG A 255 -5.07 0.34 -18.22
N SER A 256 -4.43 0.54 -19.37
CA SER A 256 -3.05 0.11 -19.62
C SER A 256 -2.06 0.76 -18.64
N ALA A 257 -2.24 2.06 -18.35
CA ALA A 257 -1.43 2.78 -17.38
C ALA A 257 -1.66 2.30 -15.93
N ARG A 258 -2.81 1.70 -15.62
CA ARG A 258 -3.06 1.02 -14.35
C ARG A 258 -2.53 -0.41 -14.29
N GLY A 259 -2.22 -1.00 -15.45
CA GLY A 259 -1.92 -2.43 -15.56
C GLY A 259 -3.17 -3.31 -15.46
N LEU A 260 -4.32 -2.79 -15.92
CA LEU A 260 -5.60 -3.48 -16.04
C LEU A 260 -5.82 -4.02 -17.46
#